data_AF-F3Y9S3-F1
#
_entry.id   AF-F3Y9S3-F1
#
_cell.length_a   1.000
_cell.length_b   1.000
_cell.length_c   1.000
_cell.angle_alpha   90.00
_cell.angle_beta   90.00
_cell.angle_gamma   90.00
#
_symmetry.space_group_name_H-M   'P 1'
#
loop_
_entity.id
_entity.type
_entity.pdbx_description
1 polymer ?
#
loop_
_entity_poly.entity_id
_entity_poly.type
_entity_poly.pdbx_seq_one_letter_code
_entity_poly.pdbx_strand_id
1 'polypeptide(L)' 'MQKKQKEIINLLKESKQGLIAKEVAEKLAIGRSSSSRYLNELYKEQQISKKNGRPVIYFLPENRKKI' A
#
# COMPACT_ATOMS: atom_id res chain seq x y z
N MET A 1 1.96 13.95 4.28
CA MET A 1 1.17 12.84 3.70
C MET A 1 0.03 13.41 2.87
N GLN A 2 -0.08 13.00 1.60
CA GLN A 2 -1.10 13.46 0.65
C GLN A 2 -2.44 12.73 0.85
N LYS A 3 -3.58 13.33 0.45
CA LYS A 3 -4.93 12.74 0.57
C LYS A 3 -5.00 11.30 0.05
N LYS A 4 -4.45 11.04 -1.14
CA LYS A 4 -4.45 9.69 -1.76
C LYS A 4 -3.61 8.67 -1.02
N GLN A 5 -2.47 9.04 -0.47
CA GLN A 5 -1.66 8.14 0.35
C GLN A 5 -2.40 7.69 1.62
N LYS A 6 -3.18 8.60 2.23
CA LYS A 6 -4.03 8.26 3.39
C LYS A 6 -5.17 7.30 3.03
N GLU A 7 -5.81 7.50 1.88
CA GLU A 7 -6.83 6.57 1.36
C GLU A 7 -6.24 5.16 1.13
N ILE A 8 -5.03 5.07 0.54
CA ILE A 8 -4.32 3.80 0.35
C ILE A 8 -4.03 3.10 1.67
N ILE A 9 -3.58 3.84 2.69
CA ILE A 9 -3.35 3.26 4.03
C ILE A 9 -4.65 2.68 4.61
N ASN A 10 -5.77 3.38 4.46
CA ASN A 10 -7.05 2.87 4.94
C ASN A 10 -7.46 1.57 4.22
N LEU A 11 -7.30 1.50 2.89
CA LEU A 11 -7.53 0.26 2.14
C LEU A 11 -6.64 -0.90 2.62
N LEU A 12 -5.39 -0.61 2.97
CA LEU A 12 -4.46 -1.61 3.48
C LEU A 12 -4.80 -2.06 4.92
N LYS A 13 -5.48 -1.22 5.73
CA LYS A 13 -6.00 -1.64 7.05
C LYS A 13 -7.11 -2.67 6.93
N GLU A 14 -7.92 -2.55 5.90
CA GLU A 14 -9.06 -3.43 5.63
C GLU A 14 -8.61 -4.75 4.98
N SER A 15 -7.41 -4.81 4.39
CA SER A 15 -6.88 -6.02 3.76
C SER A 15 -5.83 -6.73 4.62
N LYS A 16 -6.21 -7.88 5.19
CA LYS A 16 -5.27 -8.75 5.95
C LYS A 16 -4.14 -9.31 5.09
N GLN A 17 -4.36 -9.51 3.80
CA GLN A 17 -3.37 -10.10 2.88
C GLN A 17 -2.51 -9.05 2.15
N GLY A 18 -2.82 -7.76 2.33
CA GLY A 18 -2.26 -6.69 1.52
C GLY A 18 -2.96 -6.52 0.18
N LEU A 19 -2.44 -5.62 -0.65
CA LEU A 19 -2.97 -5.31 -1.98
C LEU A 19 -1.83 -5.10 -2.98
N ILE A 20 -2.09 -5.41 -4.24
CA ILE A 20 -1.22 -5.07 -5.37
C ILE A 20 -1.63 -3.72 -5.97
N ALA A 21 -0.73 -3.09 -6.72
CA ALA A 21 -0.99 -1.78 -7.33
C ALA A 21 -2.23 -1.74 -8.24
N LYS A 22 -2.59 -2.87 -8.87
CA LYS A 22 -3.81 -2.98 -9.69
C LYS A 22 -5.08 -2.90 -8.83
N GLU A 23 -5.14 -3.61 -7.71
CA GLU A 23 -6.30 -3.61 -6.82
C GLU A 23 -6.51 -2.24 -6.15
N VAL A 24 -5.42 -1.58 -5.77
CA VAL A 24 -5.48 -0.20 -5.25
C VAL A 24 -6.01 0.76 -6.31
N ALA A 25 -5.57 0.62 -7.56
CA ALA A 25 -6.02 1.43 -8.69
C ALA A 25 -7.52 1.28 -8.93
N GLU A 26 -8.01 0.04 -8.93
CA GLU A 26 -9.44 -0.28 -9.09
C GLU A 26 -10.27 0.27 -7.94
N LYS A 27 -9.84 0.05 -6.68
CA LYS A 27 -10.58 0.50 -5.49
C LYS A 27 -10.64 2.03 -5.34
N LEU A 28 -9.64 2.77 -5.83
CA LEU A 28 -9.58 4.23 -5.72
C LEU A 28 -9.93 4.96 -7.02
N ALA A 29 -10.30 4.23 -8.08
CA ALA A 29 -10.52 4.75 -9.42
C ALA A 29 -9.38 5.66 -9.91
N ILE A 30 -8.14 5.21 -9.75
CA ILE A 30 -6.92 5.90 -10.22
C ILE A 30 -6.11 5.01 -11.16
N GLY A 31 -5.11 5.59 -11.84
CA GLY A 31 -4.20 4.81 -12.67
C GLY A 31 -3.33 3.84 -11.86
N ARG A 32 -3.02 2.67 -12.45
CA ARG A 32 -2.06 1.70 -11.87
C ARG A 32 -0.70 2.33 -11.62
N SER A 33 -0.20 3.17 -12.54
CA SER A 33 1.08 3.87 -12.38
C SER A 33 1.06 4.83 -11.18
N SER A 34 -0.03 5.56 -10.99
CA SER A 34 -0.22 6.45 -9.82
C SER A 34 -0.27 5.64 -8.52
N SER A 35 -1.02 4.53 -8.50
CA SER A 35 -1.08 3.62 -7.35
C SER A 35 0.29 3.07 -7.00
N SER A 36 1.04 2.59 -7.99
CA SER A 36 2.40 2.08 -7.82
C SER A 36 3.36 3.16 -7.31
N ARG A 37 3.21 4.40 -7.76
CA ARG A 37 4.00 5.53 -7.27
C ARG A 37 3.72 5.79 -5.79
N TYR A 38 2.45 5.95 -5.42
CA TYR A 38 2.07 6.21 -4.03
C TYR A 38 2.45 5.08 -3.08
N LEU A 39 2.26 3.82 -3.49
CA LEU A 39 2.68 2.66 -2.70
C LEU A 39 4.20 2.63 -2.48
N ASN A 40 5.00 2.98 -3.49
CA ASN A 40 6.45 3.06 -3.33
C ASN A 40 6.89 4.25 -2.46
N GLU A 41 6.23 5.40 -2.56
CA GLU A 41 6.48 6.55 -1.68
C GLU A 41 6.19 6.18 -0.22
N LEU A 42 5.02 5.59 0.06
CA LEU A 42 4.64 5.10 1.39
C LEU A 42 5.63 4.06 1.94
N TYR A 43 6.13 3.17 1.09
CA TYR A 43 7.14 2.20 1.47
C TYR A 43 8.49 2.87 1.80
N LYS A 44 8.93 3.85 1.01
CA LYS A 44 10.14 4.65 1.29
C LYS A 44 10.02 5.44 2.60
N GLU A 45 8.83 5.94 2.90
CA GLU A 45 8.47 6.61 4.15
C GLU A 45 8.25 5.62 5.33
N GLN A 46 8.48 4.32 5.13
CA GLN A 46 8.32 3.24 6.10
C GLN A 46 6.91 3.15 6.72
N GLN A 47 5.89 3.68 6.04
CA GLN A 47 4.49 3.63 6.46
C GLN A 47 3.85 2.27 6.20
N ILE A 48 4.31 1.58 5.17
CA ILE A 48 3.83 0.26 4.75
C ILE A 48 5.01 -0.66 4.43
N SER A 49 4.75 -1.96 4.37
CA SER A 49 5.72 -2.99 3.97
C SER A 49 5.34 -3.58 2.61
N LYS A 50 6.28 -4.27 1.97
CA LYS A 50 6.03 -4.99 0.72
C LYS A 50 6.62 -6.40 0.74
N LYS A 51 5.94 -7.33 0.10
CA LYS A 51 6.44 -8.69 -0.19
C LYS A 51 6.82 -8.74 -1.66
N ASN A 52 8.09 -9.04 -1.92
CA ASN A 52 8.59 -9.17 -3.29
C ASN A 52 7.91 -10.36 -3.98
N GLY A 53 7.60 -10.19 -5.26
CA GLY A 53 6.86 -11.15 -6.07
C GLY A 53 6.42 -10.53 -7.40
N ARG A 54 5.76 -11.32 -8.24
CA ARG A 54 5.12 -10.85 -9.48
C ARG A 54 3.66 -11.29 -9.45
N PRO A 55 2.72 -10.43 -8.97
CA PRO A 55 2.88 -9.01 -8.60
C PRO A 55 3.49 -8.79 -7.19
N VAL A 56 3.97 -7.56 -6.94
CA VAL A 56 4.40 -7.09 -5.61
C VAL A 56 3.16 -6.79 -4.75
N ILE A 57 3.14 -7.30 -3.53
CA ILE A 57 2.05 -7.10 -2.56
C ILE A 57 2.49 -6.10 -1.50
N TYR A 58 1.68 -5.10 -1.24
CA TYR A 58 1.90 -4.09 -0.19
C TYR A 58 0.93 -4.32 0.96
N PHE A 59 1.38 -4.15 2.20
CA PHE A 59 0.58 -4.41 3.39
C PHE A 59 1.02 -3.51 4.55
N LEU A 60 0.15 -3.35 5.54
CA LEU A 60 0.57 -2.73 6.80
C LEU A 60 1.34 -3.75 7.62
N PRO A 61 2.53 -3.40 8.15
CA PRO A 61 3.25 -4.30 9.03
C PRO A 61 2.37 -4.62 10.23
N GLU A 62 2.10 -5.91 10.48
CA GLU A 62 1.48 -6.31 11.74
C GLU A 62 2.36 -5.76 12.87
N ASN A 63 1.74 -5.04 13.81
CA ASN A 63 2.34 -4.33 14.93
C ASN A 63 3.84 -4.56 15.06
N ARG A 64 4.64 -3.52 14.78
CA ARG A 64 6.02 -3.44 15.27
C ARG A 64 5.93 -3.63 16.79
N LYS A 65 6.03 -4.86 17.29
CA LYS A 65 6.36 -5.13 18.68
C LYS A 65 7.69 -4.41 18.87
N LYS A 66 7.63 -3.22 19.48
CA LYS A 66 8.78 -2.60 20.11
C LYS A 66 9.27 -3.65 21.10
N ILE A 67 10.37 -4.31 20.75
CA ILE A 67 11.20 -5.03 21.71
C ILE A 67 11.78 -3.98 22.65
#